data_AF-A0A1D3K9M8-F1
#
_entry.id   AF-A0A1D3K9M8-F1
#
_cell.length_a   1.000
_cell.length_b   1.000
_cell.length_c   1.000
_cell.angle_alpha   90.00
_cell.angle_beta   90.00
_cell.angle_gamma   90.00
#
_symmetry.space_group_name_H-M   'P 1'
#
loop_
_entity.id
_entity.type
_entity.pdbx_description
1 polymer ?
#
loop_
_entity_poly.entity_id
_entity_poly.type
_entity_poly.pdbx_seq_one_letter_code
_entity_poly.pdbx_strand_id
1 'polypeptide(L)'
;MPLDETNQAEFDELHTQIHEAIHADHEIRWMQTVGGFSGRRMPEQGMFVKTGPHGGSMRGSIGWVAQVRLKQGQFGSDNYILCHAGNGGWLMQHSNNVFYPLNPDEVELVRPFFADRLPENEDFSRGYTLGSEETRAFGFLIDPPEGFETRGGEGARMRMTTIDADGSKTLTETVFL
;
A
#
# COMPACT_ATOMS: atom_id res chain seq x y z
N MET A 1 3.36 12.63 8.38
CA MET A 1 4.63 12.65 9.13
C MET A 1 4.82 11.30 9.81
N PRO A 2 6.05 10.90 10.17
CA PRO A 2 6.27 9.69 10.96
C PRO A 2 5.47 9.70 12.26
N LEU A 3 5.27 8.54 12.87
CA LEU A 3 4.79 8.46 14.25
C LEU A 3 5.76 9.22 15.17
N ASP A 4 5.23 9.73 16.29
CA ASP A 4 6.08 10.22 17.39
C ASP A 4 7.05 9.11 17.81
N GLU A 5 8.30 9.45 18.13
CA GLU A 5 9.33 8.51 18.57
C GLU A 5 8.87 7.65 19.77
N THR A 6 8.00 8.20 20.63
CA THR A 6 7.43 7.47 21.77
C THR A 6 6.45 6.36 21.38
N ASN A 7 5.68 6.53 20.31
CA ASN A 7 4.70 5.53 19.85
C ASN A 7 5.28 4.60 18.77
N GLN A 8 6.46 4.93 18.23
CA GLN A 8 7.09 4.18 17.16
C GLN A 8 7.48 2.76 17.60
N ALA A 9 8.06 2.61 18.80
CA ALA A 9 8.49 1.30 19.30
C ALA A 9 7.31 0.35 19.53
N GLU A 10 6.22 0.86 20.11
CA GLU A 10 4.98 0.09 20.32
C GLU A 10 4.35 -0.32 18.99
N PHE A 11 4.35 0.58 18.00
CA PHE A 11 3.86 0.26 16.67
C PHE A 11 4.71 -0.79 15.96
N ASP A 12 6.03 -0.73 16.11
CA ASP A 12 6.96 -1.71 15.52
C ASP A 12 6.79 -3.09 16.15
N GLU A 13 6.55 -3.14 17.47
CA GLU A 13 6.23 -4.38 18.18
C GLU A 13 4.89 -4.95 17.70
N LEU A 14 3.84 -4.13 17.64
CA LEU A 14 2.52 -4.54 17.14
C LEU A 14 2.61 -5.02 15.69
N HIS A 15 3.33 -4.30 14.83
CA HIS A 15 3.56 -4.71 13.45
C HIS A 15 4.22 -6.10 13.39
N THR A 16 5.21 -6.35 14.24
CA THR A 16 5.88 -7.65 14.34
C THR A 16 4.91 -8.74 14.78
N GLN A 17 4.08 -8.48 15.79
CA GLN A 17 3.05 -9.43 16.24
C GLN A 17 2.06 -9.79 15.13
N ILE A 18 1.57 -8.79 14.39
CA ILE A 18 0.66 -9.00 13.24
C ILE A 18 1.37 -9.78 12.12
N HIS A 19 2.65 -9.48 11.86
CA HIS A 19 3.44 -10.21 10.86
C HIS A 19 3.56 -11.69 11.21
N GLU A 20 3.95 -12.00 12.45
CA GLU A 20 4.09 -13.37 12.93
C GLU A 20 2.75 -14.11 12.95
N ALA A 21 1.66 -13.44 13.32
CA ALA A 21 0.31 -14.02 13.27
C ALA A 21 -0.10 -14.38 11.82
N ILE A 22 0.16 -13.48 10.85
CA ILE A 22 -0.09 -13.77 9.44
C ILE A 22 0.78 -14.93 8.94
N HIS A 23 2.03 -15.02 9.41
CA HIS A 23 2.94 -16.10 9.03
C HIS A 23 2.48 -17.45 9.60
N ALA A 24 2.10 -17.48 10.88
CA ALA A 24 1.60 -18.68 11.55
C ALA A 24 0.34 -19.25 10.87
N ASP A 25 -0.56 -18.37 10.42
CA ASP A 25 -1.82 -18.73 9.76
C ASP A 25 -1.80 -18.51 8.24
N HIS A 26 -0.61 -18.60 7.61
CA HIS A 26 -0.40 -18.18 6.21
C HIS A 26 -1.40 -18.80 5.23
N GLU A 27 -1.66 -20.11 5.31
CA GLU A 27 -2.57 -20.79 4.38
C GLU A 27 -4.00 -20.21 4.43
N ILE A 28 -4.44 -19.79 5.62
CA ILE A 28 -5.76 -19.21 5.84
C ILE A 28 -5.77 -17.73 5.47
N ARG A 29 -4.71 -16.99 5.82
CA ARG A 29 -4.61 -15.54 5.56
C ARG A 29 -4.34 -15.23 4.08
N TRP A 30 -3.54 -16.04 3.38
CA TRP A 30 -3.28 -15.94 1.94
C TRP A 30 -4.57 -16.07 1.13
N MET A 31 -5.36 -17.10 1.48
CA MET A 31 -6.82 -17.08 1.55
C MET A 31 -7.48 -15.78 1.13
N GLN A 32 -7.34 -14.80 2.01
CA GLN A 32 -8.14 -13.59 2.13
C GLN A 32 -7.49 -12.38 1.47
N THR A 33 -6.32 -12.55 0.88
CA THR A 33 -5.58 -11.43 0.30
C THR A 33 -6.34 -10.73 -0.81
N VAL A 34 -6.09 -9.42 -0.93
CA VAL A 34 -6.54 -8.56 -2.01
C VAL A 34 -5.32 -8.00 -2.76
N GLY A 35 -5.53 -7.51 -3.99
CA GLY A 35 -4.45 -7.05 -4.85
C GLY A 35 -3.67 -8.20 -5.51
N GLY A 36 -2.41 -7.94 -5.87
CA GLY A 36 -1.56 -8.84 -6.65
C GLY A 36 -2.07 -9.09 -8.08
N PHE A 37 -1.43 -10.03 -8.78
CA PHE A 37 -1.80 -10.40 -10.16
C PHE A 37 -3.03 -11.33 -10.24
N SER A 38 -3.41 -11.98 -9.14
CA SER A 38 -4.46 -13.01 -9.13
C SER A 38 -5.87 -12.46 -8.93
N GLY A 39 -6.04 -11.23 -8.40
CA GLY A 39 -7.24 -10.38 -8.54
C GLY A 39 -8.61 -10.98 -8.21
N ARG A 40 -8.71 -12.13 -7.53
CA ARG A 40 -10.01 -12.81 -7.33
C ARG A 40 -10.92 -12.12 -6.31
N ARG A 41 -10.38 -11.18 -5.52
CA ARG A 41 -11.09 -10.52 -4.42
C ARG A 41 -10.87 -9.02 -4.48
N MET A 42 -11.95 -8.29 -4.26
CA MET A 42 -11.94 -6.83 -4.22
C MET A 42 -11.88 -6.36 -2.76
N PRO A 43 -11.10 -5.31 -2.46
CA PRO A 43 -11.10 -4.70 -1.15
C PRO A 43 -12.39 -3.92 -0.90
N GLU A 44 -12.61 -3.55 0.35
CA GLU A 44 -13.65 -2.60 0.76
C GLU A 44 -13.01 -1.24 1.07
N GLN A 45 -13.77 -0.16 0.87
CA GLN A 45 -13.30 1.19 1.22
C GLN A 45 -13.13 1.29 2.73
N GLY A 46 -11.98 1.77 3.18
CA GLY A 46 -11.63 1.82 4.60
C GLY A 46 -11.13 0.51 5.21
N MET A 47 -11.02 -0.57 4.43
CA MET A 47 -10.47 -1.84 4.91
C MET A 47 -9.02 -1.65 5.37
N PHE A 48 -8.74 -2.01 6.62
CA PHE A 48 -7.36 -2.05 7.13
C PHE A 48 -6.63 -3.27 6.58
N VAL A 49 -5.42 -3.04 6.11
CA VAL A 49 -4.57 -4.04 5.48
C VAL A 49 -3.12 -3.91 5.91
N LYS A 50 -2.42 -5.04 5.88
CA LYS A 50 -0.96 -5.10 5.89
C LYS A 50 -0.45 -5.43 4.50
N THR A 51 0.50 -4.67 3.99
CA THR A 51 1.23 -4.98 2.77
C THR A 51 1.99 -6.31 2.93
N GLY A 52 1.92 -7.14 1.90
CA GLY A 52 2.73 -8.36 1.79
C GLY A 52 4.23 -8.05 1.73
N PRO A 53 5.08 -9.09 1.71
CA PRO A 53 6.53 -8.91 1.75
C PRO A 53 7.01 -8.07 0.55
N HIS A 54 7.58 -6.91 0.86
CA HIS A 54 8.36 -6.09 -0.06
C HIS A 54 9.63 -5.68 0.68
N GLY A 55 10.76 -5.56 -0.02
CA GLY A 55 12.08 -5.33 0.59
C GLY A 55 12.27 -3.95 1.24
N GLY A 56 11.19 -3.21 1.50
CA GLY A 56 11.18 -1.86 2.06
C GLY A 56 10.92 -1.81 3.56
N SER A 57 11.13 -0.62 4.13
CA SER A 57 10.93 -0.30 5.55
C SER A 57 9.58 -0.79 6.09
N MET A 58 9.55 -1.22 7.36
CA MET A 58 8.29 -1.46 8.11
C MET A 58 7.38 -0.21 8.16
N ARG A 59 7.95 0.97 7.91
CA ARG A 59 7.23 2.23 7.76
C ARG A 59 6.40 2.20 6.48
N GLY A 60 5.07 2.24 6.63
CA GLY A 60 4.14 2.21 5.49
C GLY A 60 3.72 0.80 5.07
N SER A 61 3.78 -0.18 5.99
CA SER A 61 3.29 -1.53 5.75
C SER A 61 1.86 -1.77 6.23
N ILE A 62 1.34 -0.98 7.19
CA ILE A 62 -0.05 -1.08 7.67
C ILE A 62 -0.79 0.21 7.35
N GLY A 63 -1.99 0.09 6.79
CA GLY A 63 -2.82 1.21 6.39
C GLY A 63 -4.25 0.78 6.07
N TRP A 64 -5.13 1.74 5.81
CA TRP A 64 -6.48 1.46 5.31
C TRP A 64 -6.64 1.89 3.85
N VAL A 65 -7.47 1.15 3.09
CA VAL A 65 -7.65 1.36 1.65
C VAL A 65 -8.54 2.57 1.38
N ALA A 66 -7.96 3.64 0.82
CA ALA A 66 -8.69 4.87 0.49
C ALA A 66 -9.36 4.79 -0.90
N GLN A 67 -8.60 4.29 -1.88
CA GLN A 67 -9.00 4.21 -3.29
C GLN A 67 -8.18 3.13 -4.01
N VAL A 68 -8.76 2.53 -5.04
CA VAL A 68 -8.10 1.58 -5.94
C VAL A 68 -8.34 1.99 -7.37
N ARG A 69 -7.25 2.23 -8.11
CA ARG A 69 -7.30 2.46 -9.56
C ARG A 69 -6.95 1.17 -10.27
N LEU A 70 -7.97 0.49 -10.79
CA LEU A 70 -7.87 -0.84 -11.37
C LEU A 70 -6.96 -0.81 -12.59
N LYS A 71 -6.05 -1.79 -12.71
CA LYS A 71 -5.10 -1.96 -13.82
C LYS A 71 -4.21 -0.75 -14.16
N GLN A 72 -4.14 0.24 -13.27
CA GLN A 72 -3.39 1.48 -13.46
C GLN A 72 -2.03 1.48 -12.73
N GLY A 73 -1.66 0.37 -12.09
CA GLY A 73 -0.37 0.15 -11.44
C GLY A 73 0.69 -0.42 -12.37
N GLN A 74 1.89 -0.66 -11.85
CA GLN A 74 2.98 -1.30 -12.59
C GLN A 74 2.56 -2.68 -13.11
N PHE A 75 2.94 -3.01 -14.34
CA PHE A 75 2.63 -4.27 -15.02
C PHE A 75 1.13 -4.57 -15.13
N GLY A 76 0.29 -3.53 -15.19
CA GLY A 76 -1.16 -3.69 -15.21
C GLY A 76 -1.73 -4.24 -13.91
N SER A 77 -0.99 -4.15 -12.80
CA SER A 77 -1.56 -4.38 -11.47
C SER A 77 -2.55 -3.28 -11.10
N ASP A 78 -3.38 -3.54 -10.11
CA ASP A 78 -4.20 -2.51 -9.52
C ASP A 78 -3.34 -1.57 -8.68
N ASN A 79 -3.70 -0.29 -8.67
CA ASN A 79 -2.99 0.74 -7.96
C ASN A 79 -3.76 1.12 -6.69
N TYR A 80 -3.27 0.70 -5.53
CA TYR A 80 -3.88 0.93 -4.23
C TYR A 80 -3.37 2.23 -3.63
N ILE A 81 -4.27 3.09 -3.18
CA ILE A 81 -3.94 4.25 -2.36
C ILE A 81 -4.30 3.89 -0.93
N LEU A 82 -3.29 3.73 -0.09
CA LEU A 82 -3.46 3.45 1.33
C LEU A 82 -3.19 4.70 2.15
N CYS A 83 -4.00 4.94 3.17
CA CYS A 83 -3.60 5.84 4.25
C CYS A 83 -2.88 5.02 5.31
N HIS A 84 -1.63 5.35 5.61
CA HIS A 84 -0.82 4.67 6.61
C HIS A 84 -0.87 5.35 7.97
N ALA A 85 -0.59 4.56 9.00
CA ALA A 85 -0.38 5.04 10.36
C ALA A 85 0.73 6.12 10.41
N GLY A 86 0.57 7.10 11.30
CA GLY A 86 1.44 8.27 11.40
C GLY A 86 0.70 9.48 11.96
N ASN A 87 1.45 10.53 12.32
CA ASN A 87 0.87 11.79 12.80
C ASN A 87 0.03 12.45 11.67
N GLY A 88 -1.30 12.30 11.77
CA GLY A 88 -2.30 12.77 10.81
C GLY A 88 -2.57 11.84 9.62
N GLY A 89 -2.05 10.61 9.64
CA GLY A 89 -2.09 9.66 8.52
C GLY A 89 -1.39 10.18 7.27
N TRP A 90 -0.95 9.29 6.38
CA TRP A 90 -0.37 9.73 5.11
C TRP A 90 -0.71 8.78 3.97
N LEU A 91 -1.04 9.36 2.82
CA LEU A 91 -1.43 8.59 1.65
C LEU A 91 -0.19 8.12 0.89
N MET A 92 -0.15 6.84 0.58
CA MET A 92 0.86 6.23 -0.28
C MET A 92 0.22 5.39 -1.36
N GLN A 93 0.83 5.45 -2.54
CA GLN A 93 0.51 4.59 -3.65
C GLN A 93 1.28 3.27 -3.55
N HIS A 94 0.57 2.16 -3.78
CA HIS A 94 1.11 0.82 -3.87
C HIS A 94 0.67 0.17 -5.19
N SER A 95 1.63 -0.39 -5.90
CA SER A 95 1.38 -1.13 -7.14
C SER A 95 2.23 -2.39 -7.14
N ASN A 96 1.71 -3.46 -7.74
CA ASN A 96 2.36 -4.77 -7.72
C ASN A 96 2.54 -5.34 -6.29
N ASN A 97 1.61 -5.01 -5.39
CA ASN A 97 1.58 -5.53 -4.02
C ASN A 97 0.37 -6.44 -3.80
N VAL A 98 0.54 -7.40 -2.91
CA VAL A 98 -0.55 -8.15 -2.27
C VAL A 98 -0.79 -7.57 -0.88
N PHE A 99 -2.04 -7.59 -0.41
CA PHE A 99 -2.41 -7.06 0.89
C PHE A 99 -3.18 -8.09 1.69
N TYR A 100 -2.82 -8.23 2.96
CA TYR A 100 -3.51 -9.07 3.94
C TYR A 100 -4.51 -8.20 4.71
N PRO A 101 -5.81 -8.46 4.61
CA PRO A 101 -6.78 -7.80 5.48
C PRO A 101 -6.44 -8.05 6.95
N LEU A 102 -6.53 -7.01 7.79
CA LEU A 102 -6.45 -7.17 9.23
C LEU A 102 -7.77 -7.71 9.77
N ASN A 103 -7.69 -8.58 10.78
CA ASN A 103 -8.88 -9.03 11.50
C ASN A 103 -9.37 -7.94 12.48
N PRO A 104 -10.60 -8.04 13.03
CA PRO A 104 -11.14 -7.00 13.91
C PRO A 104 -10.27 -6.67 15.13
N ASP A 105 -9.66 -7.67 15.76
CA ASP A 105 -8.81 -7.46 16.94
C ASP A 105 -7.51 -6.72 16.57
N GLU A 106 -6.89 -7.08 15.44
CA GLU A 106 -5.73 -6.39 14.88
C GLU A 106 -6.08 -4.94 14.50
N VAL A 107 -7.28 -4.70 13.98
CA VAL A 107 -7.77 -3.35 13.65
C VAL A 107 -7.83 -2.49 14.91
N GLU A 108 -8.48 -2.96 15.96
CA GLU A 108 -8.60 -2.19 17.21
C GLU A 108 -7.23 -1.81 17.80
N LEU A 109 -6.23 -2.69 17.66
CA LEU A 109 -4.86 -2.42 18.11
C LEU A 109 -4.15 -1.34 17.26
N VAL A 110 -4.37 -1.31 15.94
CA VAL A 110 -3.67 -0.36 15.06
C VAL A 110 -4.35 1.01 14.98
N ARG A 111 -5.66 1.11 15.26
CA ARG A 111 -6.45 2.36 15.17
C ARG A 111 -5.81 3.57 15.88
N PRO A 112 -5.26 3.46 17.11
CA PRO A 112 -4.69 4.60 17.82
C PRO A 112 -3.54 5.29 17.04
N PHE A 113 -2.85 4.56 16.17
CA PHE A 113 -1.71 5.07 15.39
C PHE A 113 -2.12 5.90 14.17
N PHE A 114 -3.42 6.08 13.92
CA PHE A 114 -3.97 6.92 12.84
C PHE A 114 -4.42 8.30 13.33
N ALA A 115 -4.32 8.58 14.64
CA ALA A 115 -4.90 9.76 15.26
C ALA A 115 -6.38 9.92 14.83
N ASP A 116 -6.78 11.10 14.34
CA ASP A 116 -8.16 11.35 13.90
C ASP A 116 -8.46 10.83 12.49
N ARG A 117 -7.44 10.35 11.75
CA ARG A 117 -7.56 9.99 10.33
C ARG A 117 -7.96 8.53 10.14
N LEU A 118 -9.13 8.22 10.67
CA LEU A 118 -9.81 6.94 10.51
C LEU A 118 -10.73 6.95 9.29
N PRO A 119 -11.01 5.78 8.67
CA PRO A 119 -11.86 5.70 7.49
C PRO A 119 -13.23 6.35 7.65
N GLU A 120 -13.87 6.18 8.81
CA GLU A 120 -15.20 6.75 9.09
C GLU A 120 -15.21 8.29 9.16
N ASN A 121 -14.04 8.91 9.33
CA ASN A 121 -13.88 10.36 9.39
C ASN A 121 -13.41 10.96 8.06
N GLU A 122 -13.10 10.14 7.05
CA GLU A 122 -12.53 10.59 5.78
C GLU A 122 -13.63 11.00 4.78
N ASP A 123 -13.46 12.18 4.18
CA ASP A 123 -14.34 12.68 3.13
C ASP A 123 -13.89 12.16 1.74
N PHE A 124 -14.36 10.95 1.40
CA PHE A 124 -14.05 10.30 0.12
C PHE A 124 -14.56 11.06 -1.11
N SER A 125 -15.47 12.04 -0.95
CA SER A 125 -16.05 12.79 -2.08
C SER A 125 -15.04 13.75 -2.73
N ARG A 126 -13.96 14.10 -2.03
CA ARG A 126 -12.91 15.00 -2.54
C ARG A 126 -11.98 14.35 -3.56
N GLY A 127 -11.98 13.01 -3.61
CA GLY A 127 -11.03 12.25 -4.41
C GLY A 127 -9.58 12.40 -3.94
N TYR A 128 -8.68 11.65 -4.58
CA TYR A 128 -7.28 11.54 -4.18
C TYR A 128 -6.34 11.88 -5.32
N THR A 129 -5.24 12.58 -5.02
CA THR A 129 -4.17 12.94 -5.95
C THR A 129 -2.94 12.06 -5.75
N LEU A 130 -2.19 11.87 -6.83
CA LEU A 130 -0.89 11.22 -6.90
C LEU A 130 0.16 12.24 -7.35
N GLY A 131 0.67 13.02 -6.41
CA GLY A 131 1.75 14.00 -6.64
C GLY A 131 1.32 15.36 -7.24
N SER A 132 0.23 15.42 -8.02
CA SER A 132 -0.31 16.68 -8.56
C SER A 132 -1.85 16.68 -8.65
N GLU A 133 -2.45 17.87 -8.68
CA GLU A 133 -3.92 18.04 -8.80
C GLU A 133 -4.50 17.42 -10.07
N GLU A 134 -3.76 17.40 -11.17
CA GLU A 134 -4.18 16.81 -12.44
C GLU A 134 -4.43 15.30 -12.35
N THR A 135 -3.86 14.64 -11.35
CA THR A 135 -4.03 13.20 -11.12
C THR A 135 -5.19 12.88 -10.18
N ARG A 136 -5.99 13.88 -9.77
CA ARG A 136 -7.14 13.71 -8.89
C ARG A 136 -8.13 12.74 -9.50
N ALA A 137 -8.49 11.71 -8.75
CA ALA A 137 -9.50 10.74 -9.16
C ALA A 137 -10.56 10.57 -8.07
N PHE A 138 -11.81 10.40 -8.49
CA PHE A 138 -12.98 10.33 -7.63
C PHE A 138 -13.58 8.92 -7.65
N GLY A 139 -14.07 8.48 -6.50
CA GLY A 139 -14.60 7.13 -6.31
C GLY A 139 -13.60 6.17 -5.65
N PHE A 140 -14.09 4.97 -5.35
CA PHE A 140 -13.33 3.94 -4.65
C PHE A 140 -12.63 3.00 -5.63
N LEU A 141 -13.38 2.21 -6.41
CA LEU A 141 -12.86 1.39 -7.50
C LEU A 141 -12.98 2.18 -8.80
N ILE A 142 -11.85 2.44 -9.45
CA ILE A 142 -11.78 3.29 -10.64
C ILE A 142 -11.21 2.49 -11.79
N ASP A 143 -12.01 2.27 -12.83
CA ASP A 143 -11.56 1.64 -14.07
C ASP A 143 -10.52 2.51 -14.81
N PRO A 144 -9.64 1.90 -15.61
CA PRO A 144 -8.80 2.66 -16.52
C PRO A 144 -9.64 3.57 -17.43
N PRO A 145 -9.21 4.81 -17.68
CA PRO A 145 -9.85 5.64 -18.69
C PRO A 145 -9.74 4.97 -20.07
N GLU A 146 -10.63 5.35 -20.99
CA GLU A 146 -10.58 4.85 -22.36
C GLU A 146 -9.21 5.17 -23.00
N GLY A 147 -8.61 4.16 -23.66
CA GLY A 147 -7.29 4.28 -24.26
C GLY A 147 -6.11 4.25 -23.27
N PHE A 148 -6.34 3.90 -22.00
CA PHE A 148 -5.26 3.76 -21.03
C PHE A 148 -4.28 2.64 -21.42
N GLU A 149 -3.00 3.00 -21.54
CA GLU A 149 -1.91 2.05 -21.75
C GLU A 149 -1.27 1.67 -20.41
N THR A 150 -1.17 0.38 -20.13
CA THR A 150 -0.57 -0.13 -18.90
C THR A 150 0.90 0.25 -18.81
N ARG A 151 1.31 0.81 -17.67
CA ARG A 151 2.73 1.09 -17.39
C ARG A 151 3.43 -0.20 -16.98
N GLY A 152 4.35 -0.70 -17.79
CA GLY A 152 5.04 -1.97 -17.57
C GLY A 152 4.58 -3.06 -18.56
N GLY A 153 5.48 -3.97 -18.91
CA GLY A 153 5.29 -4.97 -19.97
C GLY A 153 6.58 -5.21 -20.75
N GLU A 154 6.54 -6.03 -21.80
CA GLU A 154 7.69 -6.26 -22.70
C GLU A 154 8.21 -4.90 -23.23
N GLY A 155 9.50 -4.62 -23.01
CA GLY A 155 10.14 -3.36 -23.33
C GLY A 155 10.12 -2.28 -22.22
N ALA A 156 9.41 -2.50 -21.12
CA ALA A 156 9.44 -1.59 -19.98
C ALA A 156 10.83 -1.57 -19.32
N ARG A 157 11.25 -0.39 -18.87
CA ARG A 157 12.58 -0.17 -18.27
C ARG A 157 12.44 0.36 -16.86
N MET A 158 13.03 -0.34 -15.91
CA MET A 158 13.22 0.16 -14.55
C MET A 158 14.70 0.48 -14.36
N ARG A 159 14.97 1.69 -13.85
CA ARG A 159 16.32 2.17 -13.58
C ARG A 159 16.48 2.39 -12.08
N MET A 160 17.21 1.50 -11.43
CA MET A 160 17.49 1.57 -10.00
C MET A 160 18.91 2.07 -9.79
N THR A 161 19.09 3.05 -8.90
CA THR A 161 20.43 3.49 -8.46
C THR A 161 20.59 3.14 -6.99
N THR A 162 21.52 2.25 -6.69
CA THR A 162 21.95 1.96 -5.32
C THR A 162 23.13 2.86 -5.00
N ILE A 163 23.10 3.53 -3.86
CA ILE A 163 24.22 4.33 -3.35
C ILE A 163 24.75 3.61 -2.12
N ASP A 164 25.99 3.14 -2.17
CA ASP A 164 26.62 2.44 -1.07
C ASP A 164 27.13 3.42 0.00
N ALA A 165 27.50 2.91 1.17
CA ALA A 165 27.93 3.72 2.32
C ALA A 165 29.19 4.56 2.05
N ASP A 166 29.99 4.18 1.06
CA ASP A 166 31.17 4.93 0.59
C ASP A 166 30.82 5.98 -0.48
N GLY A 167 29.53 6.13 -0.83
CA GLY A 167 29.03 7.05 -1.85
C GLY A 167 29.16 6.53 -3.29
N SER A 168 29.67 5.31 -3.49
CA SER A 168 29.68 4.69 -4.81
C SER A 168 28.26 4.41 -5.30
N LYS A 169 28.06 4.45 -6.62
CA LYS A 169 26.75 4.33 -7.24
C LYS A 169 26.72 3.14 -8.17
N THR A 170 25.85 2.18 -7.88
CA THR A 170 25.55 1.08 -8.77
C THR A 170 24.24 1.37 -9.50
N LEU A 171 24.28 1.38 -10.82
CA LEU A 171 23.10 1.53 -11.67
C LEU A 171 22.68 0.16 -12.19
N THR A 172 21.43 -0.22 -11.93
CA THR A 172 20.81 -1.41 -12.50
C THR A 172 19.68 -1.00 -13.43
N GLU A 173 19.80 -1.36 -14.70
CA GLU A 173 18.72 -1.25 -15.68
C GLU A 173 18.08 -2.62 -15.89
N THR A 174 16.84 -2.76 -15.45
CA THR A 174 16.03 -3.94 -15.67
C THR A 174 15.13 -3.68 -16.86
N VAL A 175 15.30 -4.48 -17.92
CA VAL A 175 14.38 -4.52 -19.05
C VAL A 175 13.50 -5.74 -18.86
N PHE A 176 12.19 -5.51 -18.85
CA PHE A 176 11.21 -6.60 -18.83
C PHE A 176 11.09 -7.09 -20.28
N LEU A 177 11.52 -8.32 -20.52
CA LEU A 177 11.40 -9.04 -21.79
C LEU A 177 10.14 -9.90 -21.76
#